data_AF-A0A3B0WF32-F1
#
_entry.id   AF-A0A3B0WF32-F1
#
_cell.length_a   1.000
_cell.length_b   1.000
_cell.length_c   1.000
_cell.angle_alpha   90.00
_cell.angle_beta   90.00
_cell.angle_gamma   90.00
#
_symmetry.space_group_name_H-M   'P 1'
#
loop_
_entity.id
_entity.type
_entity.pdbx_description
1 polymer ?
#
loop_
_entity_poly.entity_id
_entity_poly.type
_entity_poly.pdbx_seq_one_letter_code
_entity_poly.pdbx_strand_id
1 'polypeptide(L)'
;MSIKIITFLFSLLAFVNVQAAVDLSWLVSQQNPDGSFTAQNDIGYQAQNASEVLQTLHLLGDINLVDENLALQIINLSDLAYLENIARGIVAYKNAGIDASVLVAQLKLFINEDGGFGSRIGYQSTVLDTALAVRALAVSGSLLDDDFSYAVSYLIDFQNADGSWAGAGNLSSVYITTSTSLALFKAQTTFNVTDKINAANAFLIDHIQNNIADIETFEVALAVLSIAPTTSDKVPYTFLVDRLLQTRDVDGSWTQDIYTTALAMRALYLNEQVVPVNEDLSSVVTSGSSISAVTGVITDGLSGQVLSGAIVSVTTADGNNTNAVTDVDGRYAISNLFPGSASISVDLAGYHTATAAPVLLAGVIHRFNPALALQ
;
A
#
# COMPACT_ATOMS: atom_id res chain seq x y z
N MET A 1 28.67 53.10 -23.37
CA MET A 1 27.34 52.76 -22.84
C MET A 1 26.98 51.38 -23.38
N SER A 2 27.42 50.31 -22.70
CA SER A 2 27.19 48.93 -23.13
C SER A 2 25.94 48.39 -22.44
N ILE A 3 24.93 48.04 -23.23
CA ILE A 3 23.72 47.36 -22.76
C ILE A 3 24.03 45.86 -22.77
N LYS A 4 24.09 45.25 -21.58
CA LYS A 4 24.15 43.79 -21.43
C LYS A 4 22.74 43.25 -21.62
N ILE A 5 22.53 42.46 -22.67
CA ILE A 5 21.32 41.67 -22.87
C ILE A 5 21.41 40.47 -21.92
N ILE A 6 20.56 40.45 -20.89
CA ILE A 6 20.39 39.31 -20.00
C ILE A 6 19.36 38.39 -20.67
N THR A 7 19.81 37.28 -21.23
CA THR A 7 18.95 36.23 -21.76
C THR A 7 18.39 35.44 -20.57
N PHE A 8 17.10 35.63 -20.27
CA PHE A 8 16.37 34.77 -19.35
C PHE A 8 16.09 33.43 -20.05
N LEU A 9 16.78 32.38 -19.63
CA LEU A 9 16.46 31.00 -19.99
C LEU A 9 15.19 30.62 -19.21
N PHE A 10 14.02 30.71 -19.85
CA PHE A 10 12.80 30.13 -19.30
C PHE A 10 12.93 28.61 -19.42
N SER A 11 13.24 27.93 -18.31
CA SER A 11 13.07 26.48 -18.22
C SER A 11 11.58 26.19 -18.29
N LEU A 12 11.14 25.71 -19.45
CA LEU A 12 9.81 25.16 -19.65
C LEU A 12 9.71 23.91 -18.76
N LEU A 13 9.12 24.05 -17.58
CA LEU A 13 8.64 22.91 -16.80
C LEU A 13 7.57 22.24 -17.67
N ALA A 14 7.97 21.19 -18.38
CA ALA A 14 7.03 20.31 -19.06
C ALA A 14 6.20 19.64 -17.95
N PHE A 15 4.96 20.10 -17.81
CA PHE A 15 3.95 19.33 -17.11
C PHE A 15 3.74 18.05 -17.92
N VAL A 16 4.38 16.96 -17.50
CA VAL A 16 4.05 15.63 -18.01
C VAL A 16 2.60 15.39 -17.59
N ASN A 17 1.75 15.15 -18.59
CA ASN A 17 0.36 14.82 -18.36
C ASN A 17 0.31 13.48 -17.61
N VAL A 18 -0.43 13.38 -16.51
CA VAL A 18 -0.49 12.21 -15.61
C VAL A 18 -0.85 10.91 -16.36
N GLN A 19 -1.67 11.00 -17.40
CA GLN A 19 -1.99 9.89 -18.31
C GLN A 19 -0.76 9.28 -19.03
N ALA A 20 0.36 10.01 -19.10
CA ALA A 20 1.59 9.58 -19.77
C ALA A 20 2.63 8.93 -18.82
N ALA A 21 2.40 8.96 -17.49
CA ALA A 21 3.28 8.32 -16.51
C ALA A 21 3.04 6.80 -16.43
N VAL A 22 1.80 6.36 -16.69
CA VAL A 22 1.37 4.97 -16.55
C VAL A 22 0.68 4.50 -17.85
N ASP A 23 1.44 4.44 -18.94
CA ASP A 23 0.97 3.85 -20.19
C ASP A 23 0.91 2.32 -20.06
N LEU A 24 -0.29 1.76 -19.96
CA LEU A 24 -0.51 0.32 -19.77
C LEU A 24 -0.31 -0.51 -21.05
N SER A 25 -0.07 0.13 -22.20
CA SER A 25 -0.06 -0.53 -23.52
C SER A 25 0.87 -1.75 -23.56
N TRP A 26 2.10 -1.60 -23.04
CA TRP A 26 3.05 -2.69 -23.02
C TRP A 26 2.61 -3.83 -22.11
N LEU A 27 2.11 -3.51 -20.90
CA LEU A 27 1.74 -4.52 -19.91
C LEU A 27 0.53 -5.36 -20.39
N VAL A 28 -0.47 -4.68 -20.94
CA VAL A 28 -1.67 -5.30 -21.51
C VAL A 28 -1.31 -6.18 -22.72
N SER A 29 -0.36 -5.74 -23.57
CA SER A 29 0.04 -6.52 -24.73
C SER A 29 0.79 -7.81 -24.39
N GLN A 30 1.19 -8.04 -23.13
CA GLN A 30 1.86 -9.27 -22.73
C GLN A 30 0.90 -10.43 -22.43
N GLN A 31 -0.42 -10.22 -22.48
CA GLN A 31 -1.37 -11.31 -22.27
C GLN A 31 -1.38 -12.26 -23.48
N ASN A 32 -1.04 -13.52 -23.24
CA ASN A 32 -1.13 -14.60 -24.22
C ASN A 32 -2.57 -15.09 -24.38
N PRO A 33 -2.89 -15.81 -25.49
CA PRO A 33 -4.22 -16.40 -25.69
C PRO A 33 -4.68 -17.39 -24.62
N ASP A 34 -3.76 -17.94 -23.83
CA ASP A 34 -4.06 -18.84 -22.70
C ASP A 34 -4.27 -18.10 -21.37
N GLY A 35 -4.17 -16.77 -21.36
CA GLY A 35 -4.30 -15.91 -20.18
C GLY A 35 -3.01 -15.65 -19.43
N SER A 36 -1.92 -16.35 -19.76
CA SER A 36 -0.62 -16.11 -19.12
C SER A 36 -0.04 -14.77 -19.56
N PHE A 37 0.74 -14.16 -18.68
CA PHE A 37 1.55 -12.99 -19.01
C PHE A 37 3.01 -13.44 -19.08
N THR A 38 3.65 -13.25 -20.23
CA THR A 38 5.07 -13.59 -20.44
C THR A 38 5.81 -12.49 -21.20
N ALA A 39 7.02 -12.18 -20.76
CA ALA A 39 7.96 -11.27 -21.42
C ALA A 39 9.39 -11.84 -21.43
N GLN A 40 10.30 -11.18 -22.15
CA GLN A 40 11.62 -11.70 -22.46
C GLN A 40 12.51 -11.90 -21.22
N ASN A 41 12.40 -11.00 -20.24
CA ASN A 41 13.30 -10.95 -19.07
C ASN A 41 12.56 -11.24 -17.77
N ASP A 42 11.46 -11.99 -17.82
CA ASP A 42 10.63 -12.23 -16.65
C ASP A 42 11.41 -12.90 -15.51
N ILE A 43 11.43 -12.24 -14.36
CA ILE A 43 11.94 -12.80 -13.10
C ILE A 43 10.84 -13.49 -12.29
N GLY A 44 9.58 -13.11 -12.53
CA GLY A 44 8.40 -13.66 -11.86
C GLY A 44 7.87 -14.93 -12.52
N TYR A 45 7.28 -15.81 -11.72
CA TYR A 45 6.55 -16.98 -12.24
C TYR A 45 5.19 -16.57 -12.80
N GLN A 46 4.59 -17.40 -13.67
CA GLN A 46 3.33 -17.08 -14.36
C GLN A 46 2.20 -16.61 -13.42
N ALA A 47 2.01 -17.28 -12.28
CA ALA A 47 0.98 -16.89 -11.30
C ALA A 47 1.30 -15.56 -10.60
N GLN A 48 2.59 -15.26 -10.36
CA GLN A 48 3.05 -13.99 -9.81
C GLN A 48 2.82 -12.86 -10.82
N ASN A 49 3.21 -13.06 -12.08
CA ASN A 49 3.00 -12.08 -13.15
C ASN A 49 1.51 -11.79 -13.34
N ALA A 50 0.67 -12.82 -13.47
CA ALA A 50 -0.77 -12.66 -13.58
C ALA A 50 -1.36 -11.91 -12.36
N SER A 51 -0.95 -12.31 -11.15
CA SER A 51 -1.42 -11.66 -9.92
C SER A 51 -1.04 -10.18 -9.83
N GLU A 52 0.18 -9.80 -10.21
CA GLU A 52 0.58 -8.39 -10.17
C GLU A 52 -0.06 -7.56 -11.29
N VAL A 53 -0.24 -8.12 -12.49
CA VAL A 53 -0.96 -7.43 -13.57
C VAL A 53 -2.41 -7.17 -13.17
N LEU A 54 -3.13 -8.18 -12.67
CA LEU A 54 -4.52 -8.03 -12.27
C LEU A 54 -4.67 -7.00 -11.14
N GLN A 55 -3.82 -7.07 -10.10
CA GLN A 55 -3.84 -6.08 -9.03
C GLN A 55 -3.57 -4.65 -9.54
N THR A 56 -2.65 -4.48 -10.48
CA THR A 56 -2.36 -3.16 -11.07
C THR A 56 -3.54 -2.66 -11.90
N LEU A 57 -4.09 -3.48 -12.80
CA LEU A 57 -5.22 -3.06 -13.63
C LEU A 57 -6.50 -2.78 -12.82
N HIS A 58 -6.76 -3.56 -11.76
CA HIS A 58 -7.85 -3.26 -10.84
C HIS A 58 -7.69 -1.92 -10.13
N LEU A 59 -6.49 -1.62 -9.61
CA LEU A 59 -6.23 -0.34 -8.96
C LEU A 59 -6.44 0.85 -9.92
N LEU A 60 -5.95 0.70 -11.15
CA LEU A 60 -6.03 1.75 -12.18
C LEU A 60 -7.43 1.86 -12.83
N GLY A 61 -8.33 0.90 -12.58
CA GLY A 61 -9.68 0.87 -13.16
C GLY A 61 -9.73 0.35 -14.60
N ASP A 62 -8.68 -0.31 -15.06
CA ASP A 62 -8.44 -0.73 -16.45
C ASP A 62 -8.45 -2.26 -16.64
N ILE A 63 -9.07 -2.99 -15.72
CA ILE A 63 -9.17 -4.47 -15.79
C ILE A 63 -9.80 -4.97 -17.10
N ASN A 64 -10.69 -4.19 -17.71
CA ASN A 64 -11.35 -4.51 -18.98
C ASN A 64 -10.39 -4.54 -20.20
N LEU A 65 -9.13 -4.13 -20.03
CA LEU A 65 -8.13 -4.19 -21.09
C LEU A 65 -7.56 -5.59 -21.32
N VAL A 66 -7.81 -6.53 -20.41
CA VAL A 66 -7.34 -7.93 -20.48
C VAL A 66 -8.50 -8.90 -20.29
N ASP A 67 -8.30 -10.16 -20.67
CA ASP A 67 -9.20 -11.24 -20.27
C ASP A 67 -8.87 -11.68 -18.83
N GLU A 68 -9.56 -11.07 -17.86
CA GLU A 68 -9.38 -11.38 -16.44
C GLU A 68 -9.66 -12.85 -16.12
N ASN A 69 -10.66 -13.47 -16.76
CA ASN A 69 -11.03 -14.85 -16.46
C ASN A 69 -9.92 -15.83 -16.85
N LEU A 70 -9.28 -15.62 -18.00
CA LEU A 70 -8.14 -16.43 -18.41
C LEU A 70 -6.92 -16.20 -17.50
N ALA A 71 -6.66 -14.96 -17.10
CA ALA A 71 -5.59 -14.66 -16.15
C ALA A 71 -5.81 -15.33 -14.77
N LEU A 72 -7.05 -15.33 -14.28
CA LEU A 72 -7.44 -16.03 -13.05
C LEU A 72 -7.23 -17.55 -13.16
N GLN A 73 -7.46 -18.15 -14.34
CA GLN A 73 -7.18 -19.57 -14.56
C GLN A 73 -5.70 -19.89 -14.38
N ILE A 74 -4.79 -19.03 -14.83
CA ILE A 74 -3.35 -19.22 -14.62
C ILE A 74 -2.98 -19.24 -13.14
N ILE A 75 -3.59 -18.36 -12.34
CA ILE A 75 -3.39 -18.35 -10.89
C ILE A 75 -3.93 -19.64 -10.27
N ASN A 76 -5.07 -20.15 -10.73
CA ASN A 76 -5.70 -21.37 -10.21
C ASN A 76 -4.98 -22.67 -10.57
N LEU A 77 -4.18 -22.67 -11.63
CA LEU A 77 -3.36 -23.81 -12.04
C LEU A 77 -2.04 -23.92 -11.25
N SER A 78 -1.75 -22.94 -10.39
CA SER A 78 -0.54 -22.94 -9.57
C SER A 78 -0.55 -24.02 -8.47
N ASP A 79 0.63 -24.42 -8.00
CA ASP A 79 0.76 -25.43 -6.95
C ASP A 79 0.32 -24.86 -5.59
N LEU A 80 -0.91 -25.18 -5.19
CA LEU A 80 -1.51 -24.78 -3.91
C LEU A 80 -0.84 -25.43 -2.70
N ALA A 81 0.18 -26.27 -2.86
CA ALA A 81 1.02 -26.70 -1.74
C ALA A 81 1.95 -25.58 -1.23
N TYR A 82 2.08 -24.48 -1.97
CA TYR A 82 2.86 -23.30 -1.58
C TYR A 82 1.95 -22.14 -1.14
N LEU A 83 2.28 -21.54 0.01
CA LEU A 83 1.51 -20.45 0.61
C LEU A 83 1.34 -19.25 -0.33
N GLU A 84 2.41 -18.85 -1.01
CA GLU A 84 2.41 -17.69 -1.91
C GLU A 84 1.32 -17.81 -2.98
N ASN A 85 1.16 -19.00 -3.56
CA ASN A 85 0.16 -19.26 -4.60
C ASN A 85 -1.26 -19.11 -4.06
N ILE A 86 -1.53 -19.64 -2.86
CA ILE A 86 -2.83 -19.47 -2.19
C ILE A 86 -3.09 -17.98 -1.89
N ALA A 87 -2.10 -17.28 -1.32
CA ALA A 87 -2.23 -15.88 -0.96
C ALA A 87 -2.52 -14.99 -2.18
N ARG A 88 -1.83 -15.23 -3.31
CA ARG A 88 -2.08 -14.55 -4.60
C ARG A 88 -3.47 -14.85 -5.15
N GLY A 89 -3.90 -16.11 -5.05
CA GLY A 89 -5.26 -16.54 -5.43
C GLY A 89 -6.35 -15.79 -4.65
N ILE A 90 -6.21 -15.67 -3.33
CA ILE A 90 -7.15 -14.93 -2.48
C ILE A 90 -7.23 -13.46 -2.92
N VAL A 91 -6.08 -12.79 -3.10
CA VAL A 91 -6.04 -11.38 -3.50
C VAL A 91 -6.69 -11.18 -4.87
N ALA A 92 -6.34 -12.02 -5.85
CA ALA A 92 -6.90 -11.93 -7.20
C ALA A 92 -8.41 -12.18 -7.21
N TYR A 93 -8.89 -13.19 -6.48
CA TYR A 93 -10.32 -13.50 -6.38
C TYR A 93 -11.10 -12.35 -5.74
N LYS A 94 -10.59 -11.81 -4.62
CA LYS A 94 -11.26 -10.71 -3.95
C LYS A 94 -11.32 -9.45 -4.82
N ASN A 95 -10.25 -9.13 -5.55
CA ASN A 95 -10.26 -8.01 -6.51
C ASN A 95 -11.29 -8.21 -7.62
N ALA A 96 -11.45 -9.45 -8.10
CA ALA A 96 -12.45 -9.83 -9.11
C ALA A 96 -13.89 -9.92 -8.57
N GLY A 97 -14.12 -9.66 -7.27
CA GLY A 97 -15.43 -9.84 -6.63
C GLY A 97 -15.87 -11.31 -6.52
N ILE A 98 -14.92 -12.25 -6.56
CA ILE A 98 -15.15 -13.69 -6.46
C ILE A 98 -14.97 -14.14 -5.00
N ASP A 99 -15.78 -15.11 -4.56
CA ASP A 99 -15.63 -15.73 -3.24
C ASP A 99 -14.31 -16.51 -3.12
N ALA A 100 -13.50 -16.12 -2.14
CA ALA A 100 -12.21 -16.74 -1.83
C ALA A 100 -12.24 -17.66 -0.60
N SER A 101 -13.42 -17.96 -0.05
CA SER A 101 -13.60 -18.70 1.21
C SER A 101 -12.83 -20.03 1.26
N VAL A 102 -12.80 -20.79 0.16
CA VAL A 102 -12.07 -22.07 0.06
C VAL A 102 -10.56 -21.87 0.18
N LEU A 103 -10.01 -20.86 -0.50
CA LEU A 103 -8.57 -20.56 -0.43
C LEU A 103 -8.20 -20.00 0.94
N VAL A 104 -9.06 -19.19 1.56
CA VAL A 104 -8.86 -18.69 2.93
C VAL A 104 -8.81 -19.85 3.93
N ALA A 105 -9.72 -20.81 3.83
CA ALA A 105 -9.72 -22.00 4.68
C ALA A 105 -8.44 -22.84 4.48
N GLN A 106 -7.92 -22.94 3.25
CA GLN A 106 -6.65 -23.62 2.97
C GLN A 106 -5.45 -22.86 3.51
N LEU A 107 -5.41 -21.53 3.34
CA LEU A 107 -4.33 -20.68 3.83
C LEU A 107 -4.13 -20.86 5.34
N LYS A 108 -5.22 -20.90 6.11
CA LYS A 108 -5.20 -21.07 7.57
C LYS A 108 -4.55 -22.39 8.03
N LEU A 109 -4.40 -23.40 7.16
CA LEU A 109 -3.70 -24.63 7.50
C LEU A 109 -2.16 -24.47 7.58
N PHE A 110 -1.63 -23.33 7.14
CA PHE A 110 -0.19 -23.05 7.09
C PHE A 110 0.33 -22.31 8.34
N ILE A 111 -0.57 -21.89 9.24
CA ILE A 111 -0.19 -21.25 10.50
C ILE A 111 0.45 -22.28 11.45
N ASN A 112 1.49 -21.87 12.17
CA ASN A 112 2.15 -22.66 13.19
C ASN A 112 1.76 -22.18 14.61
N GLU A 113 2.14 -22.95 15.63
CA GLU A 113 1.88 -22.61 17.03
C GLU A 113 2.50 -21.27 17.48
N ASP A 114 3.51 -20.77 16.77
CA ASP A 114 4.13 -19.47 17.01
C ASP A 114 3.35 -18.28 16.42
N GLY A 115 2.21 -18.55 15.75
CA GLY A 115 1.38 -17.55 15.09
C GLY A 115 1.86 -17.14 13.70
N GLY A 116 3.07 -17.54 13.31
CA GLY A 116 3.60 -17.29 11.97
C GLY A 116 3.16 -18.36 10.96
N PHE A 117 3.37 -18.07 9.69
CA PHE A 117 3.08 -18.97 8.58
C PHE A 117 4.36 -19.43 7.90
N GLY A 118 4.41 -20.71 7.53
CA GLY A 118 5.48 -21.27 6.70
C GLY A 118 5.08 -21.35 5.22
N SER A 119 6.06 -21.40 4.32
CA SER A 119 5.83 -21.55 2.87
C SER A 119 5.06 -22.82 2.45
N ARG A 120 5.04 -23.85 3.33
CA ARG A 120 4.32 -25.12 3.18
C ARG A 120 3.76 -25.53 4.55
N ILE A 121 2.71 -26.34 4.57
CA ILE A 121 2.14 -26.88 5.82
C ILE A 121 3.23 -27.62 6.63
N GLY A 122 3.41 -27.22 7.89
CA GLY A 122 4.39 -27.80 8.82
C GLY A 122 5.83 -27.30 8.64
N TYR A 123 6.10 -26.39 7.71
CA TYR A 123 7.41 -25.75 7.58
C TYR A 123 7.52 -24.60 8.57
N GLN A 124 8.77 -24.27 8.95
CA GLN A 124 9.05 -23.16 9.87
C GLN A 124 8.45 -21.84 9.37
N SER A 125 7.87 -21.08 10.30
CA SER A 125 7.36 -19.75 10.04
C SER A 125 8.45 -18.81 9.53
N THR A 126 8.12 -17.99 8.52
CA THR A 126 9.00 -16.92 8.05
C THR A 126 8.24 -15.59 8.04
N VAL A 127 8.97 -14.48 8.17
CA VAL A 127 8.37 -13.15 8.08
C VAL A 127 7.68 -12.93 6.72
N LEU A 128 8.32 -13.35 5.63
CA LEU A 128 7.77 -13.16 4.29
C LEU A 128 6.47 -13.94 4.08
N ASP A 129 6.45 -15.23 4.43
CA ASP A 129 5.25 -16.07 4.29
C ASP A 129 4.11 -15.54 5.19
N THR A 130 4.45 -15.12 6.40
CA THR A 130 3.49 -14.50 7.34
C THR A 130 2.95 -13.19 6.78
N ALA A 131 3.78 -12.34 6.18
CA ALA A 131 3.34 -11.09 5.57
C ALA A 131 2.40 -11.33 4.38
N LEU A 132 2.68 -12.33 3.54
CA LEU A 132 1.79 -12.73 2.44
C LEU A 132 0.45 -13.24 2.98
N ALA A 133 0.45 -14.04 4.05
CA ALA A 133 -0.74 -14.54 4.70
C ALA A 133 -1.58 -13.40 5.31
N VAL A 134 -0.97 -12.50 6.08
CA VAL A 134 -1.64 -11.32 6.66
C VAL A 134 -2.28 -10.47 5.57
N ARG A 135 -1.56 -10.19 4.48
CA ARG A 135 -2.12 -9.42 3.35
C ARG A 135 -3.34 -10.11 2.75
N ALA A 136 -3.28 -11.42 2.50
CA ALA A 136 -4.39 -12.18 1.95
C ALA A 136 -5.60 -12.25 2.90
N LEU A 137 -5.36 -12.50 4.19
CA LEU A 137 -6.40 -12.54 5.22
C LEU A 137 -7.08 -11.16 5.38
N ALA A 138 -6.32 -10.08 5.40
CA ALA A 138 -6.86 -8.73 5.47
C ALA A 138 -7.78 -8.42 4.28
N VAL A 139 -7.31 -8.73 3.06
CA VAL A 139 -8.07 -8.59 1.81
C VAL A 139 -9.34 -9.45 1.80
N SER A 140 -9.31 -10.62 2.43
CA SER A 140 -10.47 -11.52 2.49
C SER A 140 -11.59 -11.04 3.43
N GLY A 141 -11.31 -10.06 4.30
CA GLY A 141 -12.23 -9.62 5.37
C GLY A 141 -12.04 -10.37 6.70
N SER A 142 -10.99 -11.17 6.84
CA SER A 142 -10.71 -12.00 8.03
C SER A 142 -10.07 -11.22 9.19
N LEU A 143 -10.33 -9.90 9.29
CA LEU A 143 -9.62 -9.00 10.21
C LEU A 143 -9.88 -9.27 11.70
N LEU A 144 -10.93 -10.02 12.02
CA LEU A 144 -11.35 -10.34 13.39
C LEU A 144 -11.01 -11.78 13.80
N ASP A 145 -10.35 -12.55 12.93
CA ASP A 145 -9.99 -13.93 13.23
C ASP A 145 -8.76 -14.00 14.15
N ASP A 146 -8.74 -14.98 15.05
CA ASP A 146 -7.61 -15.21 15.95
C ASP A 146 -6.31 -15.47 15.16
N ASP A 147 -6.37 -16.27 14.09
CA ASP A 147 -5.25 -16.55 13.19
C ASP A 147 -4.65 -15.27 12.59
N PHE A 148 -5.49 -14.30 12.20
CA PHE A 148 -5.05 -13.01 11.69
C PHE A 148 -4.32 -12.21 12.77
N SER A 149 -4.88 -12.21 13.98
CA SER A 149 -4.30 -11.52 15.14
C SER A 149 -2.93 -12.09 15.55
N TYR A 150 -2.79 -13.42 15.54
CA TYR A 150 -1.53 -14.08 15.81
C TYR A 150 -0.47 -13.76 14.74
N ALA A 151 -0.86 -13.78 13.47
CA ALA A 151 0.04 -13.47 12.36
C ALA A 151 0.54 -12.01 12.38
N VAL A 152 -0.35 -11.05 12.66
CA VAL A 152 0.05 -9.64 12.82
C VAL A 152 1.00 -9.47 14.01
N SER A 153 0.72 -10.15 15.14
CA SER A 153 1.60 -10.10 16.31
C SER A 153 2.99 -10.66 16.00
N TYR A 154 3.06 -11.79 15.27
CA TYR A 154 4.32 -12.35 14.78
C TYR A 154 5.12 -11.32 13.98
N LEU A 155 4.50 -10.60 13.04
CA LEU A 155 5.20 -9.57 12.27
C LEU A 155 5.70 -8.42 13.16
N ILE A 156 4.91 -7.98 14.14
CA ILE A 156 5.28 -6.91 15.07
C ILE A 156 6.51 -7.28 15.90
N ASP A 157 6.57 -8.52 16.38
CA ASP A 157 7.62 -9.03 17.26
C ASP A 157 8.95 -9.29 16.53
N PHE A 158 8.90 -9.53 15.22
CA PHE A 158 10.08 -9.80 14.39
C PHE A 158 10.68 -8.57 13.69
N GLN A 159 10.23 -7.36 14.04
CA GLN A 159 10.88 -6.14 13.53
C GLN A 159 12.26 -5.94 14.19
N ASN A 160 13.27 -5.72 13.37
CA ASN A 160 14.61 -5.38 13.83
C ASN A 160 14.65 -3.99 14.49
N ALA A 161 15.71 -3.74 15.27
CA ALA A 161 15.90 -2.45 15.94
C ALA A 161 16.09 -1.27 14.96
N ASP A 162 16.52 -1.54 13.73
CA ASP A 162 16.65 -0.55 12.65
C ASP A 162 15.32 -0.25 11.93
N GLY A 163 14.23 -0.96 12.28
CA GLY A 163 12.92 -0.83 11.66
C GLY A 163 12.68 -1.78 10.48
N SER A 164 13.68 -2.55 10.05
CA SER A 164 13.58 -3.51 8.96
C SER A 164 12.99 -4.85 9.42
N TRP A 165 12.69 -5.69 8.43
CA TRP A 165 12.53 -7.13 8.61
C TRP A 165 13.56 -7.90 7.78
N ALA A 166 13.80 -9.14 8.21
CA ALA A 166 14.80 -10.04 7.65
C ALA A 166 14.20 -11.43 7.36
N GLY A 167 14.93 -12.22 6.59
CA GLY A 167 14.65 -13.64 6.37
C GLY A 167 15.20 -14.49 7.52
N ALA A 168 15.95 -15.54 7.20
CA ALA A 168 16.70 -16.27 8.21
C ALA A 168 17.87 -15.41 8.76
N GLY A 169 17.87 -15.14 10.06
CA GLY A 169 18.83 -14.25 10.71
C GLY A 169 18.36 -12.79 10.74
N ASN A 170 19.26 -11.86 11.09
CA ASN A 170 18.93 -10.45 11.30
C ASN A 170 19.49 -9.52 10.20
N LEU A 171 19.68 -10.05 8.98
CA LEU A 171 20.12 -9.24 7.85
C LEU A 171 18.92 -8.53 7.22
N SER A 172 18.87 -7.21 7.36
CA SER A 172 17.81 -6.34 6.85
C SER A 172 17.57 -6.55 5.35
N SER A 173 16.30 -6.65 4.93
CA SER A 173 15.91 -6.90 3.54
C SER A 173 14.86 -5.89 3.08
N VAL A 174 15.11 -5.22 1.94
CA VAL A 174 14.13 -4.29 1.33
C VAL A 174 12.86 -5.04 0.92
N TYR A 175 12.99 -6.15 0.20
CA TYR A 175 11.84 -6.97 -0.19
C TYR A 175 10.96 -7.44 0.97
N ILE A 176 11.56 -7.97 2.06
CA ILE A 176 10.78 -8.46 3.22
C ILE A 176 10.18 -7.29 4.00
N THR A 177 10.93 -6.19 4.16
CA THR A 177 10.44 -5.00 4.86
C THR A 177 9.26 -4.37 4.14
N THR A 178 9.32 -4.23 2.82
CA THR A 178 8.22 -3.67 2.02
C THR A 178 6.98 -4.57 2.05
N SER A 179 7.17 -5.89 1.88
CA SER A 179 6.09 -6.88 1.97
C SER A 179 5.40 -6.86 3.34
N THR A 180 6.19 -6.75 4.42
CA THR A 180 5.68 -6.69 5.80
C THR A 180 4.98 -5.36 6.08
N SER A 181 5.56 -4.23 5.65
CA SER A 181 4.95 -2.92 5.81
C SER A 181 3.60 -2.83 5.09
N LEU A 182 3.49 -3.36 3.86
CA LEU A 182 2.23 -3.47 3.13
C LEU A 182 1.20 -4.32 3.88
N ALA A 183 1.61 -5.44 4.47
CA ALA A 183 0.72 -6.30 5.26
C ALA A 183 0.21 -5.58 6.53
N LEU A 184 1.11 -4.91 7.26
CA LEU A 184 0.75 -4.13 8.45
C LEU A 184 -0.15 -2.94 8.11
N PHE A 185 0.10 -2.26 6.98
CA PHE A 185 -0.77 -1.18 6.52
C PHE A 185 -2.22 -1.66 6.31
N LYS A 186 -2.42 -2.90 5.85
CA LYS A 186 -3.76 -3.50 5.73
C LYS A 186 -4.37 -3.88 7.09
N ALA A 187 -3.55 -4.07 8.12
CA ALA A 187 -3.99 -4.39 9.48
C ALA A 187 -4.23 -3.15 10.37
N GLN A 188 -3.88 -1.95 9.90
CA GLN A 188 -3.84 -0.72 10.72
C GLN A 188 -5.18 -0.28 11.30
N THR A 189 -6.30 -0.74 10.75
CA THR A 189 -7.64 -0.45 11.27
C THR A 189 -7.96 -1.23 12.54
N THR A 190 -7.27 -2.34 12.76
CA THR A 190 -7.50 -3.26 13.88
C THR A 190 -6.33 -3.26 14.87
N PHE A 191 -5.10 -3.01 14.39
CA PHE A 191 -3.88 -3.07 15.18
C PHE A 191 -3.14 -1.73 15.20
N ASN A 192 -2.55 -1.38 16.34
CA ASN A 192 -1.66 -0.23 16.44
C ASN A 192 -0.28 -0.56 15.85
N VAL A 193 -0.12 -0.32 14.55
CA VAL A 193 1.09 -0.65 13.77
C VAL A 193 1.77 0.57 13.16
N THR A 194 1.25 1.77 13.42
CA THR A 194 1.75 3.04 12.85
C THR A 194 3.24 3.25 13.11
N ASP A 195 3.69 3.02 14.35
CA ASP A 195 5.11 3.17 14.70
C ASP A 195 6.00 2.17 13.96
N LYS A 196 5.47 0.95 13.72
CA LYS A 196 6.17 -0.12 13.00
C LYS A 196 6.34 0.25 11.53
N ILE A 197 5.27 0.75 10.90
CA ILE A 197 5.28 1.23 9.51
C ILE A 197 6.23 2.44 9.37
N ASN A 198 6.19 3.39 10.31
CA ASN A 198 7.08 4.55 10.29
C ASN A 198 8.56 4.18 10.40
N ALA A 199 8.90 3.22 11.28
CA ALA A 199 10.26 2.70 11.39
C ALA A 199 10.69 1.98 10.10
N ALA A 200 9.80 1.22 9.46
CA ALA A 200 10.02 0.59 8.16
C ALA A 200 10.33 1.63 7.08
N ASN A 201 9.54 2.70 7.00
CA ASN A 201 9.73 3.79 6.03
C ASN A 201 11.08 4.48 6.23
N ALA A 202 11.46 4.76 7.48
CA ALA A 202 12.75 5.36 7.82
C ALA A 202 13.92 4.47 7.37
N PHE A 203 13.85 3.17 7.65
CA PHE A 203 14.82 2.20 7.16
C PHE A 203 14.89 2.18 5.63
N LEU A 204 13.76 2.05 4.94
CA LEU A 204 13.71 1.94 3.48
C LEU A 204 14.30 3.17 2.79
N ILE A 205 13.96 4.36 3.28
CA ILE A 205 14.46 5.63 2.76
C ILE A 205 15.98 5.71 2.94
N ASP A 206 16.49 5.51 4.16
CA ASP A 206 17.92 5.62 4.44
C ASP A 206 18.73 4.51 3.74
N HIS A 207 18.28 3.27 3.86
CA HIS A 207 18.99 2.12 3.28
C HIS A 207 19.07 2.20 1.76
N ILE A 208 17.96 2.48 1.08
CA ILE A 208 17.96 2.57 -0.39
C ILE A 208 18.73 3.81 -0.83
N GLN A 209 18.59 4.96 -0.17
CA GLN A 209 19.35 6.16 -0.54
C GLN A 209 20.87 5.93 -0.48
N ASN A 210 21.34 5.19 0.52
CA ASN A 210 22.77 4.89 0.69
C ASN A 210 23.28 3.76 -0.23
N ASN A 211 22.40 2.94 -0.80
CA ASN A 211 22.77 1.75 -1.58
C ASN A 211 22.10 1.68 -2.96
N ILE A 212 21.56 2.79 -3.47
CA ILE A 212 20.66 2.84 -4.64
C ILE A 212 21.20 2.15 -5.91
N ALA A 213 22.52 2.08 -6.07
CA ALA A 213 23.16 1.43 -7.20
C ALA A 213 23.00 -0.11 -7.19
N ASP A 214 22.86 -0.70 -6.00
CA ASP A 214 22.78 -2.13 -5.77
C ASP A 214 21.33 -2.61 -5.54
N ILE A 215 20.36 -1.69 -5.50
CA ILE A 215 18.95 -2.00 -5.30
C ILE A 215 18.27 -2.28 -6.64
N GLU A 216 17.61 -3.43 -6.72
CA GLU A 216 16.86 -3.86 -7.90
C GLU A 216 15.66 -2.95 -8.17
N THR A 217 15.29 -2.79 -9.44
CA THR A 217 14.21 -1.86 -9.82
C THR A 217 12.86 -2.25 -9.20
N PHE A 218 12.57 -3.55 -9.08
CA PHE A 218 11.35 -4.00 -8.42
C PHE A 218 11.34 -3.68 -6.91
N GLU A 219 12.50 -3.66 -6.25
CA GLU A 219 12.60 -3.28 -4.84
C GLU A 219 12.37 -1.78 -4.65
N VAL A 220 12.86 -0.95 -5.57
CA VAL A 220 12.52 0.49 -5.61
C VAL A 220 11.01 0.68 -5.80
N ALA A 221 10.39 -0.07 -6.71
CA ALA A 221 8.94 -0.02 -6.93
C ALA A 221 8.15 -0.45 -5.68
N LEU A 222 8.56 -1.53 -5.02
CA LEU A 222 7.94 -1.99 -3.76
C LEU A 222 8.10 -0.98 -2.63
N ALA A 223 9.24 -0.30 -2.54
CA ALA A 223 9.46 0.74 -1.53
C ALA A 223 8.49 1.91 -1.71
N VAL A 224 8.33 2.40 -2.95
CA VAL A 224 7.33 3.44 -3.25
C VAL A 224 5.91 2.93 -2.97
N LEU A 225 5.58 1.69 -3.34
CA LEU A 225 4.28 1.07 -3.04
C LEU A 225 3.97 0.99 -1.55
N SER A 226 4.96 0.71 -0.70
CA SER A 226 4.76 0.65 0.75
C SER A 226 4.74 2.03 1.40
N ILE A 227 5.52 2.99 0.90
CA ILE A 227 5.68 4.31 1.53
C ILE A 227 4.54 5.26 1.13
N ALA A 228 4.25 5.37 -0.17
CA ALA A 228 3.33 6.39 -0.69
C ALA A 228 1.92 6.39 -0.04
N PRO A 229 1.31 5.24 0.27
CA PRO A 229 -0.01 5.21 0.94
C PRO A 229 0.01 5.68 2.40
N THR A 230 1.19 5.76 3.02
CA THR A 230 1.33 5.97 4.48
C THR A 230 1.62 7.42 4.85
N THR A 231 2.01 8.26 3.89
CA THR A 231 2.39 9.66 4.12
C THR A 231 1.97 10.55 2.97
N SER A 232 1.67 11.81 3.26
CA SER A 232 1.51 12.84 2.21
C SER A 232 2.81 13.59 1.93
N ASP A 233 3.83 13.45 2.78
CA ASP A 233 5.13 14.07 2.56
C ASP A 233 5.94 13.23 1.59
N LYS A 234 6.01 13.70 0.35
CA LYS A 234 6.69 13.01 -0.75
C LYS A 234 8.19 13.27 -0.76
N VAL A 235 8.62 14.38 -0.18
CA VAL A 235 10.01 14.87 -0.25
C VAL A 235 11.03 13.81 0.18
N PRO A 236 10.82 13.06 1.29
CA PRO A 236 11.78 12.07 1.74
C PRO A 236 12.01 10.90 0.78
N TYR A 237 11.04 10.60 -0.10
CA TYR A 237 11.11 9.43 -0.98
C TYR A 237 11.04 9.78 -2.48
N THR A 238 11.01 11.07 -2.84
CA THR A 238 11.02 11.53 -4.26
C THR A 238 12.15 10.91 -5.06
N PHE A 239 13.32 10.67 -4.46
CA PHE A 239 14.45 10.06 -5.16
C PHE A 239 14.16 8.62 -5.66
N LEU A 240 13.27 7.88 -4.99
CA LEU A 240 12.82 6.56 -5.45
C LEU A 240 11.92 6.68 -6.68
N VAL A 241 11.01 7.66 -6.66
CA VAL A 241 10.12 7.97 -7.79
C VAL A 241 10.93 8.42 -9.00
N ASP A 242 11.89 9.32 -8.80
CA ASP A 242 12.81 9.78 -9.83
C ASP A 242 13.60 8.61 -10.43
N ARG A 243 14.04 7.67 -9.58
CA ARG A 243 14.72 6.45 -10.04
C ARG A 243 13.83 5.62 -10.97
N LEU A 244 12.57 5.37 -10.59
CA LEU A 244 11.62 4.65 -11.45
C LEU A 244 11.39 5.37 -12.79
N LEU A 245 11.20 6.69 -12.76
CA LEU A 245 10.99 7.46 -13.99
C LEU A 245 12.22 7.46 -14.90
N GLN A 246 13.43 7.45 -14.33
CA GLN A 246 14.70 7.41 -15.07
C GLN A 246 15.03 6.02 -15.63
N THR A 247 14.54 4.94 -15.03
CA THR A 247 14.78 3.56 -15.49
C THR A 247 13.66 2.99 -16.36
N ARG A 248 12.62 3.79 -16.65
CA ARG A 248 11.54 3.40 -17.56
C ARG A 248 12.06 3.27 -18.99
N ASP A 249 11.81 2.13 -19.62
CA ASP A 249 12.17 1.87 -21.00
C ASP A 249 11.30 2.68 -21.97
N VAL A 250 11.77 2.82 -23.22
CA VAL A 250 11.06 3.58 -24.28
C VAL A 250 9.69 2.98 -24.60
N ASP A 251 9.53 1.67 -24.42
CA ASP A 251 8.26 0.98 -24.61
C ASP A 251 7.30 1.09 -23.41
N GLY A 252 7.69 1.82 -22.36
CA GLY A 252 6.90 2.03 -21.15
C GLY A 252 7.07 0.95 -20.08
N SER A 253 7.84 -0.11 -20.36
CA SER A 253 8.15 -1.17 -19.39
C SER A 253 9.27 -0.78 -18.44
N TRP A 254 9.51 -1.62 -17.44
CA TRP A 254 10.74 -1.63 -16.67
C TRP A 254 11.45 -2.95 -16.93
N THR A 255 12.62 -2.88 -17.57
CA THR A 255 13.50 -4.02 -17.86
C THR A 255 12.88 -5.11 -18.74
N GLN A 256 11.77 -4.81 -19.41
CA GLN A 256 10.92 -5.79 -20.10
C GLN A 256 10.53 -7.00 -19.21
N ASP A 257 10.29 -6.73 -17.93
CA ASP A 257 9.85 -7.70 -16.93
C ASP A 257 8.44 -7.34 -16.45
N ILE A 258 7.51 -8.28 -16.51
CA ILE A 258 6.10 -8.04 -16.17
C ILE A 258 5.93 -7.70 -14.70
N TYR A 259 6.62 -8.44 -13.83
CA TYR A 259 6.52 -8.25 -12.38
C TYR A 259 6.95 -6.83 -11.97
N THR A 260 8.14 -6.41 -12.40
CA THR A 260 8.72 -5.09 -12.14
C THR A 260 7.86 -4.00 -12.77
N THR A 261 7.42 -4.19 -14.01
CA THR A 261 6.58 -3.21 -14.72
C THR A 261 5.26 -2.99 -14.00
N ALA A 262 4.56 -4.06 -13.64
CA ALA A 262 3.28 -3.96 -12.92
C ALA A 262 3.43 -3.26 -11.57
N LEU A 263 4.51 -3.55 -10.83
CA LEU A 263 4.80 -2.89 -9.55
C LEU A 263 5.14 -1.42 -9.74
N ALA A 264 6.01 -1.07 -10.69
CA ALA A 264 6.44 0.30 -10.93
C ALA A 264 5.26 1.19 -11.37
N MET A 265 4.41 0.68 -12.28
CA MET A 265 3.18 1.36 -12.70
C MET A 265 2.25 1.64 -11.50
N ARG A 266 2.03 0.63 -10.66
CA ARG A 266 1.21 0.77 -9.45
C ARG A 266 1.83 1.76 -8.46
N ALA A 267 3.15 1.74 -8.31
CA ALA A 267 3.90 2.63 -7.43
C ALA A 267 3.77 4.09 -7.87
N LEU A 268 3.97 4.36 -9.16
CA LEU A 268 3.83 5.68 -9.74
C LEU A 268 2.39 6.18 -9.66
N TYR A 269 1.40 5.31 -9.93
CA TYR A 269 -0.01 5.65 -9.75
C TYR A 269 -0.30 6.08 -8.31
N LEU A 270 0.07 5.27 -7.31
CA LEU A 270 -0.15 5.60 -5.89
C LEU A 270 0.65 6.82 -5.44
N ASN A 271 1.85 7.03 -5.99
CA ASN A 271 2.62 8.24 -5.72
C ASN A 271 1.99 9.48 -6.35
N GLU A 272 1.33 9.37 -7.50
CA GLU A 272 0.66 10.49 -8.16
C GLU A 272 -0.72 10.77 -7.60
N GLN A 273 -1.34 9.78 -6.94
CA GLN A 273 -2.41 10.06 -6.01
C GLN A 273 -1.85 11.07 -5.02
N VAL A 274 -2.24 12.32 -5.22
CA VAL A 274 -2.03 13.33 -4.22
C VAL A 274 -2.85 12.79 -3.05
N VAL A 275 -2.27 12.61 -1.86
CA VAL A 275 -3.05 12.71 -0.64
C VAL A 275 -3.27 14.20 -0.52
N PRO A 276 -4.31 14.75 -1.16
CA PRO A 276 -4.29 16.16 -1.43
C PRO A 276 -4.66 16.80 -0.08
N VAL A 277 -3.91 17.83 0.32
CA VAL A 277 -4.08 18.44 1.64
C VAL A 277 -5.50 19.01 1.70
N ASN A 278 -6.32 18.58 2.65
CA ASN A 278 -7.56 19.29 2.96
C ASN A 278 -7.15 20.63 3.58
N GLU A 279 -7.81 21.74 3.21
CA GLU A 279 -7.44 23.14 3.48
C GLU A 279 -6.41 23.31 4.60
N ASP A 280 -5.25 23.87 4.27
CA ASP A 280 -4.05 23.98 5.12
C ASP A 280 -4.37 24.24 6.61
N LEU A 281 -4.56 23.14 7.35
CA LEU A 281 -4.88 23.17 8.77
C LEU A 281 -3.75 23.78 9.60
N SER A 282 -2.55 23.94 9.03
CA SER A 282 -1.43 24.60 9.71
C SER A 282 -1.68 26.09 9.93
N SER A 283 -2.61 26.70 9.18
CA SER A 283 -3.11 28.05 9.44
C SER A 283 -4.09 28.13 10.61
N VAL A 284 -4.68 26.99 11.03
CA VAL A 284 -5.71 26.89 12.07
C VAL A 284 -5.14 26.30 13.37
N VAL A 285 -4.28 25.29 13.26
CA VAL A 285 -3.65 24.58 14.37
C VAL A 285 -2.14 24.78 14.29
N THR A 286 -1.62 25.63 15.16
CA THR A 286 -0.19 25.94 15.30
C THR A 286 0.36 25.34 16.59
N SER A 287 1.67 25.23 16.73
CA SER A 287 2.31 24.68 17.94
C SER A 287 1.98 25.41 19.25
N GLY A 288 1.35 26.60 19.19
CA GLY A 288 0.84 27.34 20.35
C GLY A 288 -0.68 27.27 20.55
N SER A 289 -1.43 26.59 19.67
CA SER A 289 -2.89 26.50 19.73
C SER A 289 -3.35 25.60 20.89
N SER A 290 -4.45 25.97 21.56
CA SER A 290 -5.10 25.14 22.59
C SER A 290 -6.07 24.10 22.02
N ILE A 291 -6.09 23.95 20.70
CA ILE A 291 -6.94 23.03 19.94
C ILE A 291 -6.07 22.02 19.19
N SER A 292 -6.69 20.93 18.76
CA SER A 292 -6.10 19.92 17.89
C SER A 292 -6.92 19.78 16.60
N ALA A 293 -6.42 18.97 15.67
CA ALA A 293 -7.14 18.58 14.48
C ALA A 293 -6.85 17.13 14.12
N VAL A 294 -7.79 16.50 13.41
CA VAL A 294 -7.63 15.21 12.75
C VAL A 294 -7.87 15.41 11.27
N THR A 295 -6.99 14.85 10.44
CA THR A 295 -7.12 14.87 8.99
C THR A 295 -6.71 13.52 8.43
N GLY A 296 -7.17 13.23 7.22
CA GLY A 296 -6.70 12.04 6.52
C GLY A 296 -7.41 11.77 5.22
N VAL A 297 -7.09 10.62 4.66
CA VAL A 297 -7.74 10.05 3.48
C VAL A 297 -8.24 8.66 3.82
N ILE A 298 -9.47 8.38 3.44
CA ILE A 298 -10.10 7.08 3.58
C ILE A 298 -9.93 6.36 2.24
N THR A 299 -9.40 5.14 2.29
CA THR A 299 -9.20 4.32 1.10
C THR A 299 -9.91 2.98 1.23
N ASP A 300 -10.10 2.31 0.10
CA ASP A 300 -10.56 0.96 0.03
C ASP A 300 -9.45 0.02 0.50
N GLY A 301 -9.77 -0.81 1.49
CA GLY A 301 -8.88 -1.77 2.13
C GLY A 301 -8.36 -2.83 1.18
N LEU A 302 -8.98 -3.03 0.03
CA LEU A 302 -8.55 -3.99 -0.97
C LEU A 302 -7.71 -3.31 -2.06
N SER A 303 -8.37 -2.53 -2.91
CA SER A 303 -7.81 -1.85 -4.07
C SER A 303 -6.84 -0.73 -3.70
N GLY A 304 -7.03 -0.05 -2.56
CA GLY A 304 -6.29 1.17 -2.22
C GLY A 304 -6.83 2.44 -2.89
N GLN A 305 -7.95 2.34 -3.63
CA GLN A 305 -8.62 3.51 -4.19
C GLN A 305 -9.18 4.42 -3.09
N VAL A 306 -9.24 5.72 -3.33
CA VAL A 306 -9.83 6.67 -2.37
C VAL A 306 -11.34 6.50 -2.28
N LEU A 307 -11.89 6.64 -1.07
CA LEU A 307 -13.32 6.44 -0.80
C LEU A 307 -14.02 7.75 -0.49
N SER A 308 -14.82 8.21 -1.45
CA SER A 308 -15.68 9.38 -1.29
C SER A 308 -16.99 9.07 -0.55
N GLY A 309 -17.50 10.03 0.22
CA GLY A 309 -18.78 9.92 0.93
C GLY A 309 -18.73 9.17 2.26
N ALA A 310 -17.55 8.79 2.75
CA ALA A 310 -17.38 8.19 4.08
C ALA A 310 -17.60 9.25 5.16
N ILE A 311 -18.34 8.90 6.21
CA ILE A 311 -18.62 9.77 7.35
C ILE A 311 -17.56 9.51 8.41
N VAL A 312 -16.78 10.54 8.75
CA VAL A 312 -15.79 10.51 9.82
C VAL A 312 -16.34 11.25 11.03
N SER A 313 -16.38 10.58 12.18
CA SER A 313 -16.87 11.13 13.44
C SER A 313 -15.77 11.13 14.49
N VAL A 314 -15.55 12.28 15.14
CA VAL A 314 -14.57 12.43 16.24
C VAL A 314 -15.30 12.89 17.49
N THR A 315 -15.21 12.09 18.57
CA THR A 315 -15.70 12.45 19.90
C THR A 315 -14.51 12.76 20.81
N THR A 316 -14.45 13.97 21.36
CA THR A 316 -13.36 14.42 22.24
C THR A 316 -13.71 14.27 23.72
N ALA A 317 -12.70 14.39 24.60
CA ALA A 317 -12.84 14.19 26.05
C ALA A 317 -13.84 15.14 26.74
N ASP A 318 -14.12 16.29 26.14
CA ASP A 318 -15.15 17.24 26.57
C ASP A 318 -16.58 16.82 26.19
N GLY A 319 -16.73 15.67 25.52
CA GLY A 319 -18.02 15.10 25.11
C GLY A 319 -18.54 15.63 23.77
N ASN A 320 -17.80 16.53 23.11
CA ASN A 320 -18.20 17.05 21.80
C ASN A 320 -17.98 16.02 20.71
N ASN A 321 -18.95 15.89 19.80
CA ASN A 321 -18.87 15.05 18.61
C ASN A 321 -18.89 15.94 17.36
N THR A 322 -17.90 15.79 16.49
CA THR A 322 -17.76 16.56 15.26
C THR A 322 -17.58 15.61 14.09
N ASN A 323 -18.24 15.90 12.97
CA ASN A 323 -18.24 15.03 11.80
C ASN A 323 -17.71 15.74 10.55
N ALA A 324 -17.10 14.98 9.66
CA ALA A 324 -16.78 15.35 8.29
C ALA A 324 -17.23 14.24 7.33
N VAL A 325 -17.47 14.60 6.07
CA VAL A 325 -17.72 13.63 4.99
C VAL A 325 -16.53 13.68 4.05
N THR A 326 -16.07 12.53 3.58
CA THR A 326 -14.97 12.50 2.65
C THR A 326 -15.34 13.07 1.29
N ASP A 327 -14.46 13.86 0.71
CA ASP A 327 -14.64 14.44 -0.62
C ASP A 327 -14.36 13.42 -1.74
N VAL A 328 -14.34 13.88 -2.99
CA VAL A 328 -14.13 13.03 -4.18
C VAL A 328 -12.77 12.33 -4.19
N ASP A 329 -11.78 12.87 -3.46
CA ASP A 329 -10.47 12.25 -3.32
C ASP A 329 -10.33 11.51 -1.97
N GLY A 330 -11.46 11.20 -1.32
CA GLY A 330 -11.53 10.44 -0.07
C GLY A 330 -11.03 11.18 1.17
N ARG A 331 -10.85 12.49 1.12
CA ARG A 331 -10.23 13.27 2.21
C ARG A 331 -11.23 13.77 3.22
N TYR A 332 -10.80 13.95 4.46
CA TYR A 332 -11.55 14.67 5.47
C TYR A 332 -10.62 15.50 6.35
N ALA A 333 -11.18 16.52 6.99
CA ALA A 333 -10.50 17.33 7.99
C ALA A 333 -11.49 17.80 9.04
N ILE A 334 -11.10 17.66 10.30
CA ILE A 334 -11.85 18.12 11.46
C ILE A 334 -10.88 18.89 12.35
N SER A 335 -11.13 20.18 12.52
CA SER A 335 -10.33 21.08 13.36
C SER A 335 -11.10 21.53 14.59
N ASN A 336 -10.48 22.38 15.42
CA ASN A 336 -11.07 22.88 16.67
C ASN A 336 -11.42 21.76 17.67
N LEU A 337 -10.68 20.67 17.64
CA LEU A 337 -10.88 19.54 18.53
C LEU A 337 -10.26 19.84 19.90
N PHE A 338 -10.95 19.45 20.97
CA PHE A 338 -10.41 19.56 22.32
C PHE A 338 -9.29 18.53 22.53
N PRO A 339 -8.07 18.96 22.94
CA PRO A 339 -6.98 18.03 23.22
C PRO A 339 -7.31 17.07 24.37
N GLY A 340 -6.84 15.84 24.29
CA GLY A 340 -7.14 14.77 25.25
C GLY A 340 -7.49 13.46 24.56
N SER A 341 -7.98 12.49 25.32
CA SER A 341 -8.50 11.23 24.77
C SER A 341 -9.65 11.51 23.80
N ALA A 342 -9.62 10.89 22.62
CA ALA A 342 -10.69 10.96 21.64
C ALA A 342 -11.06 9.57 21.15
N SER A 343 -12.27 9.44 20.60
CA SER A 343 -12.67 8.31 19.75
C SER A 343 -12.98 8.80 18.34
N ILE A 344 -12.51 8.05 17.35
CA ILE A 344 -12.73 8.31 15.93
C ILE A 344 -13.45 7.11 15.34
N SER A 345 -14.50 7.33 14.54
CA SER A 345 -15.12 6.29 13.70
C SER A 345 -15.24 6.76 12.26
N VAL A 346 -15.16 5.81 11.32
CA VAL A 346 -15.35 6.04 9.89
C VAL A 346 -16.35 5.03 9.36
N ASP A 347 -17.43 5.54 8.79
CA ASP A 347 -18.55 4.76 8.29
C ASP A 347 -18.80 5.05 6.81
N LEU A 348 -18.87 4.01 5.99
CA LEU A 348 -19.31 4.09 4.60
C LEU A 348 -20.21 2.90 4.27
N ALA A 349 -21.30 3.14 3.55
CA ALA A 349 -22.22 2.07 3.17
C ALA A 349 -21.49 1.00 2.34
N GLY A 350 -21.66 -0.27 2.70
CA GLY A 350 -20.94 -1.39 2.08
C GLY A 350 -19.57 -1.69 2.68
N TYR A 351 -19.12 -0.94 3.68
CA TYR A 351 -17.82 -1.12 4.35
C TYR A 351 -17.96 -1.36 5.85
N HIS A 352 -17.04 -2.12 6.43
CA HIS A 352 -16.89 -2.25 7.87
C HIS A 352 -16.41 -0.91 8.47
N THR A 353 -17.00 -0.53 9.60
CA THR A 353 -16.62 0.67 10.34
C THR A 353 -15.19 0.55 10.86
N ALA A 354 -14.35 1.54 10.58
CA ALA A 354 -13.02 1.65 11.18
C ALA A 354 -13.08 2.56 12.42
N THR A 355 -12.37 2.20 13.50
CA THR A 355 -12.36 2.99 14.74
C THR A 355 -10.95 3.17 15.30
N ALA A 356 -10.69 4.31 15.94
CA ALA A 356 -9.45 4.59 16.65
C ALA A 356 -9.71 5.34 17.96
N ALA A 357 -8.83 5.18 18.96
CA ALA A 357 -8.94 5.88 20.25
C ALA A 357 -7.65 6.64 20.61
N PRO A 358 -7.27 7.70 19.86
CA PRO A 358 -6.01 8.41 20.08
C PRO A 358 -6.06 9.38 21.26
N VAL A 359 -4.88 9.86 21.67
CA VAL A 359 -4.73 11.05 22.51
C VAL A 359 -4.35 12.23 21.61
N LEU A 360 -5.25 13.19 21.47
CA LEU A 360 -5.04 14.39 20.69
C LEU A 360 -4.22 15.41 21.49
N LEU A 361 -3.01 15.71 21.00
CA LEU A 361 -2.15 16.74 21.56
C LEU A 361 -2.52 18.14 21.07
N ALA A 362 -2.44 19.13 21.96
CA ALA A 362 -2.67 20.54 21.63
C ALA A 362 -1.65 21.04 20.61
N GLY A 363 -2.12 21.82 19.62
CA GLY A 363 -1.27 22.37 18.57
C GLY A 363 -0.72 21.35 17.58
N VAL A 364 -1.23 20.11 17.62
CA VAL A 364 -0.84 19.02 16.73
C VAL A 364 -2.00 18.66 15.80
N ILE A 365 -1.68 18.45 14.53
CA ILE A 365 -2.56 17.86 13.52
C ILE A 365 -2.27 16.37 13.49
N HIS A 366 -3.26 15.55 13.85
CA HIS A 366 -3.17 14.10 13.84
C HIS A 366 -3.63 13.56 12.49
N ARG A 367 -2.99 12.49 12.04
CA ARG A 367 -3.36 11.80 10.82
C ARG A 367 -4.03 10.48 11.13
N PHE A 368 -5.14 10.21 10.45
CA PHE A 368 -5.82 8.93 10.52
C PHE A 368 -6.35 8.57 9.13
N ASN A 369 -5.70 7.58 8.49
CA ASN A 369 -5.94 7.18 7.10
C ASN A 369 -6.38 5.71 7.02
N PRO A 370 -7.53 5.33 7.61
CA PRO A 370 -7.96 3.95 7.59
C PRO A 370 -8.28 3.50 6.15
N ALA A 371 -7.90 2.27 5.86
CA ALA A 371 -8.32 1.57 4.66
C ALA A 371 -9.50 0.66 5.01
N LEU A 372 -10.70 0.96 4.53
CA LEU A 372 -11.94 0.28 4.95
C LEU A 372 -12.10 -1.07 4.23
N ALA A 373 -12.43 -2.11 4.98
CA ALA A 373 -12.77 -3.41 4.41
C ALA A 373 -14.22 -3.44 3.92
N LEU A 374 -14.49 -3.97 2.72
CA LEU A 374 -15.85 -4.22 2.23
C LEU A 374 -16.55 -5.26 3.13
N GLN A 375 -17.87 -5.09 3.33
CA GLN A 375 -18.74 -5.99 4.12
C GLN A 375 -19.02 -7.33 3.45
#